data_AF-A0A484Q691-F1
#
_entry.id   AF-A0A484Q691-F1
#
_cell.length_a   1.000
_cell.length_b   1.000
_cell.length_c   1.000
_cell.angle_alpha   90.00
_cell.angle_beta   90.00
_cell.angle_gamma   90.00
#
_symmetry.space_group_name_H-M   'P 1'
#
loop_
_entity.id
_entity.type
_entity.pdbx_description
1 polymer ?
#
loop_
_entity_poly.entity_id
_entity_poly.type
_entity_poly.pdbx_seq_one_letter_code
_entity_poly.pdbx_strand_id
1 'polypeptide(L)'
;MSTTTELAELPPPETALQVYSKPGGLDPWLDKIRAEVSGHVPDLSTKKGRDAIASLAFKVRKVKTALDGIGKDQVDRLKEIPKKIDAERKRMREALDALADEVRAPLDQWEQAEDDRVQRHKDAIEGIVSLAADCGETVESIRAAIGAAEAVAIGPEWEEFEPEAARTKDKALTGLRDRLAAREKYDAEQAELGRLRAEAAAREQKDREERIAREAAERAQREADAKAQADREAGIRREQEAKAAAERRELELKLQAEQAERAAAQAKADKLAAEQRAEQERVAAVEREKQAAEAARQAEIKRQADAQAAEQAESKRREADKAHKAKINRTALDAFIAGGMPADCAKQAVTLIAKGAIPAVKITY
;
A
#
# COMPACT_ATOMS: atom_id res chain seq x y z
N MET A 1 110.69 32.30 -66.07
CA MET A 1 111.43 31.08 -66.50
C MET A 1 110.82 30.57 -67.79
N SER A 2 111.49 30.73 -68.92
CA SER A 2 111.02 30.24 -70.23
C SER A 2 111.17 28.73 -70.29
N THR A 3 110.07 28.00 -70.52
CA THR A 3 110.12 26.56 -70.82
C THR A 3 110.43 26.38 -72.29
N THR A 4 111.68 26.04 -72.60
CA THR A 4 112.12 25.78 -73.97
C THR A 4 111.82 24.34 -74.37
N THR A 5 111.08 24.15 -75.45
CA THR A 5 111.04 22.87 -76.17
C THR A 5 112.06 22.93 -77.30
N GLU A 6 112.66 21.79 -77.69
CA GLU A 6 113.68 21.68 -78.76
C GLU A 6 113.25 22.17 -80.16
N LEU A 7 112.09 22.81 -80.30
CA LEU A 7 111.49 23.25 -81.56
C LEU A 7 110.86 24.67 -81.49
N ALA A 8 110.75 25.26 -80.29
CA ALA A 8 110.27 26.63 -80.07
C ALA A 8 110.27 26.97 -78.57
N GLU A 9 110.52 28.24 -78.27
CA GLU A 9 110.24 28.83 -76.95
C GLU A 9 108.73 28.94 -76.73
N LEU A 10 108.22 28.34 -75.66
CA LEU A 10 106.80 28.41 -75.30
C LEU A 10 106.45 29.81 -74.76
N PRO A 11 105.17 30.23 -74.83
CA PRO A 11 104.75 31.48 -74.23
C PRO A 11 105.08 31.49 -72.73
N PRO A 12 105.71 32.57 -72.21
CA PRO A 12 106.00 32.69 -70.79
C PRO A 12 104.75 32.53 -69.91
N PRO A 13 104.84 31.89 -68.74
CA PRO A 13 103.69 31.73 -67.83
C PRO A 13 103.01 33.06 -67.45
N GLU A 14 103.77 34.16 -67.44
CA GLU A 14 103.32 35.51 -67.10
C GLU A 14 102.48 36.17 -68.22
N THR A 15 102.70 35.79 -69.49
CA THR A 15 101.94 36.31 -70.64
C THR A 15 100.92 35.31 -71.16
N ALA A 16 100.92 34.07 -70.64
CA ALA A 16 100.04 32.99 -71.06
C ALA A 16 98.56 33.39 -71.02
N LEU A 17 98.07 34.07 -69.97
CA LEU A 17 96.67 34.51 -69.93
C LEU A 17 96.32 35.41 -71.14
N GLN A 18 97.16 36.39 -71.46
CA GLN A 18 96.93 37.30 -72.59
C GLN A 18 96.99 36.58 -73.94
N VAL A 19 97.93 35.65 -74.09
CA VAL A 19 98.11 34.84 -75.31
C VAL A 19 96.89 33.95 -75.56
N TYR A 20 96.40 33.23 -74.54
CA TYR A 20 95.29 32.29 -74.69
C TYR A 20 93.91 32.96 -74.71
N SER A 21 93.79 34.21 -74.25
CA SER A 21 92.52 34.96 -74.26
C SER A 21 92.26 35.68 -75.59
N LYS A 22 93.27 35.81 -76.45
CA LYS A 22 93.17 36.54 -77.72
C LYS A 22 92.86 35.58 -78.88
N PRO A 23 91.92 35.91 -79.78
CA PRO A 23 91.76 35.19 -81.04
C PRO A 23 93.09 35.19 -81.82
N GLY A 24 93.61 34.00 -82.17
CA GLY A 24 94.90 33.85 -82.85
C GLY A 24 96.12 34.22 -82.00
N GLY A 25 96.00 34.32 -80.67
CA GLY A 25 97.12 34.74 -79.82
C GLY A 25 98.33 33.81 -79.85
N LEU A 26 98.13 32.53 -80.19
CA LEU A 26 99.20 31.54 -80.37
C LEU A 26 99.87 31.57 -81.75
N ASP A 27 99.32 32.31 -82.72
CA ASP A 27 99.80 32.32 -84.11
C ASP A 27 101.31 32.61 -84.21
N PRO A 28 101.91 33.56 -83.45
CA PRO A 28 103.35 33.79 -83.49
C PRO A 28 104.22 32.58 -83.10
N TRP A 29 103.71 31.70 -82.23
CA TRP A 29 104.38 30.47 -81.82
C TRP A 29 104.17 29.36 -82.83
N LEU A 30 102.94 29.23 -83.35
CA LEU A 30 102.60 28.26 -84.38
C LEU A 30 103.36 28.52 -85.68
N ASP A 31 103.54 29.79 -86.05
CA ASP A 31 104.29 30.21 -87.24
C ASP A 31 105.79 29.92 -87.10
N LYS A 32 106.38 30.15 -85.92
CA LYS A 32 107.78 29.77 -85.63
C LYS A 32 107.98 28.26 -85.74
N ILE A 33 107.09 27.47 -85.14
CA ILE A 33 107.14 25.99 -85.22
C ILE A 33 107.00 25.54 -86.68
N ARG A 34 106.09 26.15 -87.44
CA ARG A 34 105.89 25.84 -88.87
C ARG A 34 107.14 26.16 -89.68
N ALA A 35 107.76 27.32 -89.48
CA ALA A 35 108.99 27.70 -90.16
C ALA A 35 110.13 26.72 -89.87
N GLU A 36 110.30 26.32 -88.61
CA GLU A 36 111.35 25.38 -88.20
C GLU A 36 111.15 23.97 -88.78
N VAL A 37 109.91 23.50 -88.86
CA VAL A 37 109.58 22.20 -89.47
C VAL A 37 109.70 22.24 -91.00
N SER A 38 109.33 23.36 -91.64
CA SER A 38 109.30 23.48 -93.11
C SER A 38 110.69 23.61 -93.73
N GLY A 39 111.71 23.98 -92.93
CA GLY A 39 113.10 23.99 -93.35
C GLY A 39 113.73 22.59 -93.48
N HIS A 40 113.06 21.53 -93.01
CA HIS A 40 113.54 20.16 -93.12
C HIS A 40 113.27 19.60 -94.51
N VAL A 41 114.32 19.24 -95.26
CA VAL A 41 114.21 18.53 -96.54
C VAL A 41 114.00 17.03 -96.28
N PRO A 42 112.82 16.46 -96.57
CA PRO A 42 112.53 15.06 -96.23
C PRO A 42 113.29 14.09 -97.14
N ASP A 43 114.03 13.15 -96.55
CA ASP A 43 114.64 12.01 -97.26
C ASP A 43 113.98 10.69 -96.84
N LEU A 44 113.25 10.07 -97.78
CA LEU A 44 112.60 8.78 -97.56
C LEU A 44 113.45 7.59 -98.00
N SER A 45 114.54 7.82 -98.73
CA SER A 45 115.38 6.77 -99.31
C SER A 45 116.25 6.07 -98.26
N THR A 46 116.59 6.77 -97.16
CA THR A 46 117.42 6.23 -96.08
C THR A 46 116.64 6.00 -94.79
N LYS A 47 117.06 5.02 -93.97
CA LYS A 47 116.50 4.81 -92.62
C LYS A 47 116.68 6.05 -91.75
N LYS A 48 117.85 6.69 -91.82
CA LYS A 48 118.18 7.90 -91.07
C LYS A 48 117.26 9.08 -91.43
N GLY A 49 116.95 9.27 -92.72
CA GLY A 49 116.02 10.31 -93.16
C GLY A 49 114.58 10.08 -92.67
N ARG A 50 114.08 8.84 -92.72
CA ARG A 50 112.77 8.48 -92.16
C ARG A 50 112.71 8.65 -90.63
N ASP A 51 113.77 8.29 -89.91
CA ASP A 51 113.87 8.47 -88.46
C ASP A 51 113.92 9.97 -88.08
N ALA A 52 114.58 10.81 -88.89
CA ALA A 52 114.60 12.26 -88.70
C ALA A 52 113.21 12.90 -88.86
N ILE A 53 112.43 12.47 -89.87
CA ILE A 53 111.04 12.90 -90.06
C ILE A 53 110.17 12.48 -88.86
N ALA A 54 110.31 11.22 -88.40
CA ALA A 54 109.57 10.71 -87.25
C ALA A 54 109.91 11.50 -85.96
N SER A 55 111.19 11.81 -85.75
CA SER A 55 111.67 12.62 -84.63
C SER A 55 111.12 14.05 -84.69
N LEU A 56 111.11 14.69 -85.86
CA LEU A 56 110.56 16.03 -86.04
C LEU A 56 109.06 16.07 -85.74
N ALA A 57 108.29 15.09 -86.25
CA ALA A 57 106.87 14.94 -85.93
C ALA A 57 106.63 14.70 -84.43
N PHE A 58 107.49 13.93 -83.76
CA PHE A 58 107.42 13.74 -82.30
C PHE A 58 107.66 15.05 -81.53
N LYS A 59 108.64 15.86 -81.94
CA LYS A 59 108.88 17.19 -81.34
C LYS A 59 107.67 18.12 -81.49
N VAL A 60 107.02 18.15 -82.67
CA VAL A 60 105.79 18.91 -82.88
C VAL A 60 104.67 18.45 -81.92
N ARG A 61 104.48 17.14 -81.76
CA ARG A 61 103.50 16.60 -80.79
C ARG A 61 103.83 17.00 -79.35
N LYS A 62 105.11 16.98 -78.97
CA LYS A 62 105.57 17.40 -77.64
C LYS A 62 105.27 18.88 -77.38
N VAL A 63 105.53 19.75 -78.34
CA VAL A 63 105.22 21.20 -78.25
C VAL A 63 103.71 21.44 -78.19
N LYS A 64 102.91 20.72 -78.99
CA LYS A 64 101.45 20.76 -78.91
C LYS A 64 100.96 20.45 -77.49
N THR A 65 101.42 19.34 -76.90
CA THR A 65 101.02 18.94 -75.54
C THR A 65 101.44 20.00 -74.51
N ALA A 66 102.62 20.61 -74.67
CA ALA A 66 103.07 21.67 -73.78
C ALA A 66 102.20 22.95 -73.88
N LEU A 67 101.84 23.37 -75.10
CA LEU A 67 100.92 24.49 -75.32
C LEU A 67 99.53 24.20 -74.73
N ASP A 68 98.94 23.04 -75.04
CA ASP A 68 97.65 22.63 -74.47
C ASP A 68 97.66 22.61 -72.93
N GLY A 69 98.74 22.09 -72.33
CA GLY A 69 98.94 22.11 -70.88
C GLY A 69 98.97 23.53 -70.30
N ILE A 70 99.65 24.47 -70.93
CA ILE A 70 99.66 25.89 -70.50
C ILE A 70 98.25 26.49 -70.56
N GLY A 71 97.51 26.25 -71.63
CA GLY A 71 96.13 26.74 -71.77
C GLY A 71 95.20 26.16 -70.71
N LYS A 72 95.31 24.85 -70.45
CA LYS A 72 94.56 24.16 -69.39
C LYS A 72 94.89 24.73 -68.00
N ASP A 73 96.17 24.91 -67.69
CA ASP A 73 96.61 25.48 -66.41
C ASP A 73 96.05 26.89 -66.20
N GLN A 74 95.93 27.71 -67.25
CA GLN A 74 95.29 29.03 -67.17
C GLN A 74 93.79 28.92 -66.89
N VAL A 75 93.07 28.04 -67.58
CA VAL A 75 91.64 27.80 -67.32
C VAL A 75 91.40 27.32 -65.90
N ASP A 76 92.24 26.40 -65.40
CA ASP A 76 92.14 25.88 -64.04
C ASP A 76 92.40 26.99 -63.02
N ARG A 77 93.48 27.77 -63.18
CA ARG A 77 93.77 28.95 -62.32
C ARG A 77 92.64 29.98 -62.32
N LEU A 78 92.07 30.29 -63.48
CA LEU A 78 90.96 31.23 -63.59
C LEU A 78 89.70 30.72 -62.91
N LYS A 79 89.37 29.43 -63.03
CA LYS A 79 88.20 28.82 -62.37
C LYS A 79 88.34 28.75 -60.86
N GLU A 80 89.56 28.65 -60.34
CA GLU A 80 89.82 28.70 -58.90
C GLU A 80 89.48 30.07 -58.28
N ILE A 81 89.52 31.16 -59.04
CA ILE A 81 89.19 32.51 -58.53
C ILE A 81 87.69 32.60 -58.16
N PRO A 82 86.71 32.36 -59.06
CA PRO A 82 85.30 32.33 -58.70
C PRO A 82 84.97 31.34 -57.58
N LYS A 83 85.56 30.14 -57.61
CA LYS A 83 85.36 29.15 -56.54
C LYS A 83 85.74 29.70 -55.16
N LYS A 84 86.89 30.36 -55.05
CA LYS A 84 87.34 30.99 -53.79
C LYS A 84 86.46 32.16 -53.40
N ILE A 85 86.04 32.99 -54.36
CA ILE A 85 85.12 34.11 -54.12
C ILE A 85 83.78 33.58 -53.57
N ASP A 86 83.19 32.56 -54.18
CA ASP A 86 81.91 32.03 -53.72
C ASP A 86 82.01 31.34 -52.36
N ALA A 87 83.12 30.63 -52.10
CA ALA A 87 83.41 30.06 -50.79
C ALA A 87 83.52 31.15 -49.71
N GLU A 88 84.27 32.22 -49.96
CA GLU A 88 84.42 33.31 -49.00
C GLU A 88 83.12 34.10 -48.83
N ARG A 89 82.35 34.31 -49.90
CA ARG A 89 81.01 34.91 -49.82
C ARG A 89 80.05 34.07 -48.99
N LYS A 90 80.11 32.74 -49.09
CA LYS A 90 79.30 31.85 -48.26
C LYS A 90 79.71 31.96 -46.79
N ARG A 91 81.01 31.80 -46.50
CA ARG A 91 81.56 31.93 -45.14
C ARG A 91 81.19 33.27 -44.51
N MET A 92 81.32 34.36 -45.26
CA MET A 92 80.99 35.70 -44.78
C MET A 92 79.50 35.83 -44.42
N ARG A 93 78.57 35.30 -45.23
CA ARG A 93 77.14 35.29 -44.87
C ARG A 93 76.89 34.49 -43.60
N GLU A 94 77.38 33.25 -43.55
CA GLU A 94 77.19 32.38 -42.38
C GLU A 94 77.77 32.99 -41.10
N ALA A 95 78.93 33.65 -41.18
CA ALA A 95 79.53 34.33 -40.04
C ALA A 95 78.75 35.58 -39.60
N LEU A 96 78.23 36.36 -40.55
CA LEU A 96 77.43 37.56 -40.23
C LEU A 96 76.03 37.19 -39.70
N ASP A 97 75.41 36.13 -40.23
CA ASP A 97 74.14 35.61 -39.73
C ASP A 97 74.31 35.10 -38.29
N ALA A 98 75.34 34.29 -38.02
CA ALA A 98 75.64 33.81 -36.67
C ALA A 98 75.94 34.97 -35.69
N LEU A 99 76.70 35.99 -36.13
CA LEU A 99 76.96 37.16 -35.31
C LEU A 99 75.68 37.97 -35.05
N ALA A 100 74.77 38.07 -36.02
CA ALA A 100 73.48 38.73 -35.82
C ALA A 100 72.63 37.99 -34.78
N ASP A 101 72.60 36.65 -34.83
CA ASP A 101 71.93 35.80 -33.84
C ASP A 101 72.55 36.00 -32.44
N GLU A 102 73.88 35.97 -32.31
CA GLU A 102 74.58 36.21 -31.04
C GLU A 102 74.29 37.60 -30.46
N VAL A 103 74.22 38.63 -31.31
CA VAL A 103 73.90 40.00 -30.89
C VAL A 103 72.43 40.13 -30.47
N ARG A 104 71.50 39.39 -31.10
CA ARG A 104 70.07 39.40 -30.79
C ARG A 104 69.72 38.55 -29.57
N ALA A 105 70.49 37.49 -29.30
CA ALA A 105 70.20 36.51 -28.25
C ALA A 105 69.93 37.11 -26.85
N PRO A 106 70.65 38.14 -26.36
CA PRO A 106 70.33 38.76 -25.06
C PRO A 106 68.96 39.44 -25.05
N LEU A 107 68.53 40.05 -26.17
CA LEU A 107 67.22 40.67 -26.28
C LEU A 107 66.12 39.61 -26.39
N ASP A 108 66.34 38.52 -27.12
CA ASP A 108 65.39 37.38 -27.18
C ASP A 108 65.16 36.77 -25.79
N GLN A 109 66.24 36.59 -25.02
CA GLN A 109 66.17 36.08 -23.64
C GLN A 109 65.40 37.03 -22.72
N TRP A 110 65.61 38.33 -22.86
CA TRP A 110 64.88 39.32 -22.09
C TRP A 110 63.39 39.38 -22.47
N GLU A 111 63.06 39.36 -23.77
CA GLU A 111 61.68 39.33 -24.27
C GLU A 111 60.94 38.10 -23.73
N GLN A 112 61.55 36.91 -23.79
CA GLN A 112 60.96 35.70 -23.23
C GLN A 112 60.80 35.77 -21.70
N ALA A 113 61.80 36.26 -20.98
CA ALA A 113 61.71 36.40 -19.52
C ALA A 113 60.63 37.40 -19.10
N GLU A 114 60.41 38.45 -19.90
CA GLU A 114 59.37 39.44 -19.69
C GLU A 114 57.97 38.88 -19.99
N ASP A 115 57.82 38.14 -21.09
CA ASP A 115 56.59 37.41 -21.40
C ASP A 115 56.23 36.40 -20.29
N ASP A 116 57.22 35.65 -19.80
CA ASP A 116 57.05 34.70 -18.69
C ASP A 116 56.71 35.43 -17.37
N ARG A 117 57.30 36.61 -17.11
CA ARG A 117 56.96 37.45 -15.95
C ARG A 117 55.51 37.90 -16.02
N VAL A 118 55.09 38.48 -17.13
CA VAL A 118 53.72 38.94 -17.36
C VAL A 118 52.72 37.78 -17.25
N GLN A 119 53.03 36.62 -17.85
CA GLN A 119 52.15 35.46 -17.80
C GLN A 119 52.01 34.91 -16.37
N ARG A 120 53.10 34.83 -15.60
CA ARG A 120 53.03 34.43 -14.18
C ARG A 120 52.09 35.30 -13.36
N HIS A 121 52.09 36.63 -13.57
CA HIS A 121 51.15 37.52 -12.88
C HIS A 121 49.71 37.29 -13.30
N LYS A 122 49.45 37.12 -14.61
CA LYS A 122 48.12 36.80 -15.12
C LYS A 122 47.58 35.49 -14.56
N ASP A 123 48.40 34.43 -14.55
CA ASP A 123 48.03 33.13 -14.00
C ASP A 123 47.75 33.20 -12.51
N ALA A 124 48.53 33.99 -11.76
CA ALA A 124 48.31 34.19 -10.34
C ALA A 124 46.99 34.96 -10.06
N ILE A 125 46.66 35.98 -10.87
CA ILE A 125 45.37 36.68 -10.78
C ILE A 125 44.21 35.72 -11.08
N GLU A 126 44.32 34.93 -12.15
CA GLU A 126 43.31 33.93 -12.51
C GLU A 126 43.15 32.86 -11.42
N GLY A 127 44.25 32.49 -10.76
CA GLY A 127 44.24 31.63 -9.58
C GLY A 127 43.38 32.20 -8.45
N ILE A 128 43.48 33.51 -8.17
CA ILE A 128 42.62 34.18 -7.16
C ILE A 128 41.15 34.13 -7.57
N VAL A 129 40.84 34.35 -8.85
CA VAL A 129 39.46 34.26 -9.37
C VAL A 129 38.90 32.85 -9.19
N SER A 130 39.70 31.84 -9.53
CA SER A 130 39.33 30.43 -9.48
C SER A 130 39.03 29.97 -8.05
N LEU A 131 39.71 30.50 -7.03
CA LEU A 131 39.40 30.21 -5.62
C LEU A 131 37.94 30.53 -5.26
N ALA A 132 37.37 31.61 -5.82
CA ALA A 132 35.98 31.96 -5.59
C ALA A 132 35.01 31.18 -6.50
N ALA A 133 35.38 30.99 -7.77
CA ALA A 133 34.55 30.33 -8.77
C ALA A 133 34.37 28.83 -8.48
N ASP A 134 35.45 28.13 -8.14
CA ASP A 134 35.48 26.68 -8.00
C ASP A 134 35.26 26.22 -6.55
N CYS A 135 34.94 27.13 -5.61
CA CYS A 135 34.70 26.74 -4.24
C CYS A 135 33.40 25.92 -4.09
N GLY A 136 33.50 24.83 -3.32
CA GLY A 136 32.37 23.98 -2.97
C GLY A 136 31.31 24.68 -2.12
N GLU A 137 30.15 24.05 -1.93
CA GLU A 137 29.00 24.66 -1.24
C GLU A 137 29.01 24.52 0.29
N THR A 138 29.93 23.73 0.84
CA THR A 138 30.01 23.50 2.30
C THR A 138 30.65 24.69 3.02
N VAL A 139 30.29 24.90 4.29
CA VAL A 139 30.89 25.95 5.14
C VAL A 139 32.41 25.78 5.21
N GLU A 140 32.88 24.53 5.33
CA GLU A 140 34.29 24.18 5.41
C GLU A 140 35.03 24.53 4.11
N SER A 141 34.47 24.18 2.95
CA SER A 141 35.09 24.51 1.65
C SER A 141 35.13 26.01 1.40
N ILE A 142 34.08 26.75 1.77
CA ILE A 142 34.05 28.21 1.62
C ILE A 142 35.07 28.87 2.55
N ARG A 143 35.19 28.42 3.81
CA ARG A 143 36.22 28.91 4.74
C ARG A 143 37.63 28.60 4.26
N ALA A 144 37.87 27.42 3.70
CA ALA A 144 39.16 27.06 3.12
C ALA A 144 39.51 27.97 1.93
N ALA A 145 38.56 28.26 1.04
CA ALA A 145 38.75 29.19 -0.07
C ALA A 145 39.03 30.63 0.40
N ILE A 146 38.35 31.10 1.45
CA ILE A 146 38.64 32.40 2.09
C ILE A 146 40.07 32.41 2.61
N GLY A 147 40.48 31.39 3.36
CA GLY A 147 41.83 31.30 3.90
C GLY A 147 42.90 31.27 2.81
N ALA A 148 42.66 30.55 1.72
CA ALA A 148 43.56 30.52 0.56
C ALA A 148 43.67 31.91 -0.10
N ALA A 149 42.55 32.61 -0.30
CA ALA A 149 42.56 33.96 -0.87
C ALA A 149 43.22 34.98 0.07
N GLU A 150 43.01 34.87 1.39
CA GLU A 150 43.67 35.72 2.40
C GLU A 150 45.18 35.51 2.43
N ALA A 151 45.64 34.27 2.25
CA ALA A 151 47.06 33.91 2.21
C ALA A 151 47.83 34.45 1.01
N VAL A 152 47.15 34.87 -0.08
CA VAL A 152 47.81 35.51 -1.21
C VAL A 152 48.31 36.89 -0.79
N ALA A 153 49.62 37.02 -0.55
CA ALA A 153 50.23 38.31 -0.27
C ALA A 153 50.11 39.22 -1.50
N ILE A 154 49.66 40.45 -1.30
CA ILE A 154 49.66 41.49 -2.32
C ILE A 154 50.68 42.54 -1.88
N GLY A 155 51.66 42.77 -2.73
CA GLY A 155 52.81 43.62 -2.43
C GLY A 155 53.63 43.94 -3.69
N PRO A 156 54.81 44.57 -3.50
CA PRO A 156 55.66 45.03 -4.59
C PRO A 156 56.07 43.96 -5.59
N GLU A 157 56.06 42.68 -5.18
CA GLU A 157 56.33 41.53 -6.04
C GLU A 157 55.32 41.36 -7.18
N TRP A 158 54.17 42.02 -7.14
CA TRP A 158 53.18 42.03 -8.23
C TRP A 158 53.43 43.13 -9.26
N GLU A 159 54.38 44.03 -9.00
CA GLU A 159 54.79 45.08 -9.94
C GLU A 159 53.57 45.88 -10.46
N GLU A 160 53.42 46.07 -11.78
CA GLU A 160 52.29 46.80 -12.36
C GLU A 160 50.92 46.11 -12.18
N PHE A 161 50.92 44.82 -11.80
CA PHE A 161 49.73 44.01 -11.58
C PHE A 161 49.22 44.10 -10.13
N GLU A 162 49.96 44.71 -9.20
CA GLU A 162 49.56 44.86 -7.79
C GLU A 162 48.14 45.41 -7.65
N PRO A 163 47.74 46.51 -8.32
CA PRO A 163 46.40 47.06 -8.14
C PRO A 163 45.30 46.13 -8.68
N GLU A 164 45.59 45.37 -9.73
CA GLU A 164 44.65 44.40 -10.29
C GLU A 164 44.50 43.19 -9.37
N ALA A 165 45.60 42.63 -8.89
CA ALA A 165 45.62 41.53 -7.94
C ALA A 165 44.91 41.89 -6.63
N ALA A 166 45.13 43.11 -6.10
CA ALA A 166 44.42 43.64 -4.93
C ALA A 166 42.91 43.66 -5.14
N ARG A 167 42.43 44.27 -6.24
CA ARG A 167 41.00 44.35 -6.57
C ARG A 167 40.38 42.96 -6.75
N THR A 168 41.09 42.06 -7.41
CA THR A 168 40.63 40.68 -7.64
C THR A 168 40.53 39.92 -6.32
N LYS A 169 41.52 40.03 -5.44
CA LYS A 169 41.48 39.46 -4.09
C LYS A 169 40.32 40.01 -3.28
N ASP A 170 40.12 41.33 -3.26
CA ASP A 170 39.02 41.95 -2.51
C ASP A 170 37.65 41.50 -3.02
N LYS A 171 37.48 41.41 -4.34
CA LYS A 171 36.25 40.90 -4.96
C LYS A 171 36.01 39.43 -4.61
N ALA A 172 37.03 38.60 -4.69
CA ALA A 172 36.95 37.18 -4.33
C ALA A 172 36.57 37.00 -2.86
N LEU A 173 37.25 37.71 -1.94
CA LEU A 173 36.98 37.65 -0.50
C LEU A 173 35.57 38.15 -0.16
N THR A 174 35.12 39.23 -0.79
CA THR A 174 33.76 39.74 -0.59
C THR A 174 32.73 38.70 -1.00
N GLY A 175 32.84 38.16 -2.22
CA GLY A 175 31.90 37.14 -2.71
C GLY A 175 31.91 35.86 -1.87
N LEU A 176 33.09 35.40 -1.43
CA LEU A 176 33.21 34.22 -0.58
C LEU A 176 32.61 34.45 0.82
N ARG A 177 32.81 35.63 1.42
CA ARG A 177 32.23 35.98 2.73
C ARG A 177 30.71 36.09 2.66
N ASP A 178 30.17 36.67 1.59
CA ASP A 178 28.72 36.72 1.36
C ASP A 178 28.14 35.30 1.21
N ARG A 179 28.82 34.43 0.45
CA ARG A 179 28.44 33.02 0.28
C ARG A 179 28.49 32.27 1.60
N LEU A 180 29.51 32.50 2.43
CA LEU A 180 29.64 31.90 3.76
C LEU A 180 28.47 32.31 4.66
N ALA A 181 28.19 33.61 4.75
CA ALA A 181 27.09 34.12 5.57
C ALA A 181 25.73 33.57 5.12
N ALA A 182 25.49 33.50 3.81
CA ALA A 182 24.28 32.90 3.25
C ALA A 182 24.17 31.41 3.60
N ARG A 183 25.27 30.66 3.53
CA ARG A 183 25.30 29.23 3.86
C ARG A 183 25.08 28.96 5.34
N GLU A 184 25.77 29.71 6.21
CA GLU A 184 25.60 29.59 7.67
C GLU A 184 24.16 29.92 8.09
N LYS A 185 23.56 30.95 7.48
CA LYS A 185 22.15 31.28 7.70
C LYS A 185 21.24 30.14 7.26
N TYR A 186 21.44 29.60 6.06
CA TYR A 186 20.66 28.47 5.56
C TYR A 186 20.76 27.27 6.49
N ASP A 187 21.97 26.89 6.92
CA ASP A 187 22.18 25.75 7.80
C ASP A 187 21.54 25.96 9.19
N ALA A 188 21.58 27.19 9.71
CA ALA A 188 20.89 27.56 10.96
C ALA A 188 19.37 27.46 10.83
N GLU A 189 18.79 27.97 9.74
CA GLU A 189 17.35 27.87 9.45
C GLU A 189 16.90 26.41 9.30
N GLN A 190 17.70 25.56 8.64
CA GLN A 190 17.40 24.13 8.53
C GLN A 190 17.45 23.44 9.90
N ALA A 191 18.41 23.78 10.76
CA ALA A 191 18.51 23.25 12.11
C ALA A 191 17.30 23.67 12.96
N GLU A 192 16.90 24.94 12.92
CA GLU A 192 15.72 25.44 13.63
C GLU A 192 14.44 24.76 13.14
N LEU A 193 14.25 24.66 11.82
CA LEU A 193 13.11 23.96 11.23
C LEU A 193 13.06 22.48 11.67
N GLY A 194 14.21 21.83 11.76
CA GLY A 194 14.33 20.47 12.32
C GLY A 194 13.86 20.39 13.78
N ARG A 195 14.27 21.34 14.62
CA ARG A 195 13.84 21.40 16.02
C ARG A 195 12.33 21.65 16.15
N LEU A 196 11.78 22.58 15.37
CA LEU A 196 10.34 22.87 15.37
C LEU A 196 9.51 21.65 14.92
N ARG A 197 9.98 20.90 13.92
CA ARG A 197 9.32 19.65 13.48
C ARG A 197 9.38 18.57 14.56
N ALA A 198 10.53 18.41 15.23
CA ALA A 198 10.68 17.46 16.32
C ALA A 198 9.78 17.80 17.52
N GLU A 199 9.71 19.09 17.88
CA GLU A 199 8.82 19.56 18.94
C GLU A 199 7.34 19.36 18.58
N ALA A 200 6.95 19.70 17.35
CA ALA A 200 5.58 19.48 16.88
C ALA A 200 5.19 18.00 16.91
N ALA A 201 6.06 17.11 16.45
CA ALA A 201 5.85 15.66 16.50
C ALA A 201 5.75 15.14 17.94
N ALA A 202 6.57 15.66 18.86
CA ALA A 202 6.50 15.29 20.27
C ALA A 202 5.19 15.76 20.93
N ARG A 203 4.71 16.98 20.59
CA ARG A 203 3.42 17.49 21.06
C ARG A 203 2.26 16.66 20.53
N GLU A 204 2.25 16.35 19.23
CA GLU A 204 1.21 15.51 18.62
C GLU A 204 1.17 14.11 19.26
N GLN A 205 2.34 13.51 19.51
CA GLN A 205 2.44 12.23 20.18
C GLN A 205 1.87 12.31 21.61
N LYS A 206 2.24 13.35 22.37
CA LYS A 206 1.71 13.57 23.72
C LYS A 206 0.20 13.78 23.69
N ASP A 207 -0.33 14.60 22.79
CA ASP A 207 -1.77 14.84 22.64
C ASP A 207 -2.52 13.56 22.28
N ARG A 208 -1.92 12.70 21.44
CA ARG A 208 -2.46 11.37 21.11
C ARG A 208 -2.48 10.46 22.33
N GLU A 209 -1.39 10.41 23.10
CA GLU A 209 -1.30 9.64 24.34
C GLU A 209 -2.29 10.14 25.39
N GLU A 210 -2.42 11.46 25.57
CA GLU A 210 -3.41 12.07 26.45
C GLU A 210 -4.83 11.75 26.01
N ARG A 211 -5.13 11.81 24.70
CA ARG A 211 -6.45 11.41 24.17
C ARG A 211 -6.74 9.95 24.44
N ILE A 212 -5.81 9.05 24.16
CA ILE A 212 -5.96 7.61 24.44
C ILE A 212 -6.16 7.38 25.94
N ALA A 213 -5.42 8.08 26.80
CA ALA A 213 -5.56 7.98 28.25
C ALA A 213 -6.93 8.49 28.73
N ARG A 214 -7.41 9.63 28.20
CA ARG A 214 -8.74 10.17 28.50
C ARG A 214 -9.85 9.24 28.02
N GLU A 215 -9.77 8.72 26.79
CA GLU A 215 -10.73 7.77 26.24
C GLU A 215 -10.76 6.46 27.06
N ALA A 216 -9.59 5.96 27.48
CA ALA A 216 -9.49 4.79 28.34
C ALA A 216 -10.08 5.04 29.73
N ALA A 217 -9.80 6.19 30.34
CA ALA A 217 -10.36 6.59 31.64
C ALA A 217 -11.89 6.78 31.57
N GLU A 218 -12.38 7.45 30.54
CA GLU A 218 -13.82 7.65 30.32
C GLU A 218 -14.53 6.31 30.07
N ARG A 219 -13.94 5.42 29.28
CA ARG A 219 -14.47 4.08 29.06
C ARG A 219 -14.53 3.28 30.37
N ALA A 220 -13.45 3.29 31.16
CA ALA A 220 -13.42 2.63 32.46
C ALA A 220 -14.49 3.18 33.41
N GLN A 221 -14.68 4.51 33.43
CA GLN A 221 -15.72 5.16 34.22
C GLN A 221 -17.13 4.76 33.75
N ARG A 222 -17.39 4.79 32.44
CA ARG A 222 -18.68 4.35 31.88
C ARG A 222 -18.97 2.88 32.17
N GLU A 223 -17.96 2.00 32.06
CA GLU A 223 -18.10 0.58 32.40
C GLU A 223 -18.36 0.38 33.91
N ALA A 224 -17.70 1.15 34.78
CA ALA A 224 -17.93 1.13 36.22
C ALA A 224 -19.33 1.66 36.60
N ASP A 225 -19.77 2.77 36.00
CA ASP A 225 -21.08 3.36 36.23
C ASP A 225 -22.20 2.45 35.71
N ALA A 226 -22.03 1.85 34.54
CA ALA A 226 -22.96 0.86 33.98
C ALA A 226 -23.06 -0.38 34.88
N LYS A 227 -21.94 -0.89 35.41
CA LYS A 227 -21.94 -2.00 36.35
C LYS A 227 -22.63 -1.61 37.66
N ALA A 228 -22.33 -0.44 38.22
CA ALA A 228 -22.97 0.05 39.43
C ALA A 228 -24.49 0.26 39.23
N GLN A 229 -24.91 0.74 38.06
CA GLN A 229 -26.32 0.86 37.70
C GLN A 229 -26.98 -0.51 37.56
N ALA A 230 -26.36 -1.45 36.87
CA ALA A 230 -26.85 -2.82 36.74
C ALA A 230 -26.98 -3.52 38.10
N ASP A 231 -26.01 -3.32 39.01
CA ASP A 231 -26.05 -3.85 40.37
C ASP A 231 -27.18 -3.21 41.20
N ARG A 232 -27.41 -1.89 41.06
CA ARG A 232 -28.55 -1.20 41.68
C ARG A 232 -29.89 -1.69 41.14
N GLU A 233 -30.03 -1.81 39.83
CA GLU A 233 -31.24 -2.33 39.18
C GLU A 233 -31.50 -3.78 39.56
N ALA A 234 -30.46 -4.61 39.63
CA ALA A 234 -30.57 -5.98 40.14
C ALA A 234 -30.97 -6.01 41.62
N GLY A 235 -30.44 -5.10 42.44
CA GLY A 235 -30.84 -4.93 43.83
C GLY A 235 -32.31 -4.55 43.99
N ILE A 236 -32.76 -3.52 43.25
CA ILE A 236 -34.17 -3.08 43.22
C ILE A 236 -35.06 -4.22 42.74
N ARG A 237 -34.67 -4.92 41.68
CA ARG A 237 -35.43 -6.06 41.14
C ARG A 237 -35.54 -7.19 42.17
N ARG A 238 -34.46 -7.54 42.87
CA ARG A 238 -34.49 -8.54 43.95
C ARG A 238 -35.40 -8.10 45.10
N GLU A 239 -35.37 -6.82 45.46
CA GLU A 239 -36.26 -6.28 46.51
C GLU A 239 -37.73 -6.29 46.06
N GLN A 240 -38.02 -5.92 44.81
CA GLN A 240 -39.37 -6.00 44.22
C GLN A 240 -39.85 -7.44 44.12
N GLU A 241 -39.01 -8.38 43.68
CA GLU A 241 -39.33 -9.80 43.62
C GLU A 241 -39.57 -10.37 45.03
N ALA A 242 -38.77 -9.95 46.03
CA ALA A 242 -38.98 -10.34 47.42
C ALA A 242 -40.28 -9.75 48.01
N LYS A 243 -40.59 -8.48 47.72
CA LYS A 243 -41.86 -7.84 48.12
C LYS A 243 -43.06 -8.51 47.45
N ALA A 244 -43.00 -8.75 46.14
CA ALA A 244 -44.04 -9.46 45.42
C ALA A 244 -44.23 -10.90 45.92
N ALA A 245 -43.14 -11.59 46.29
CA ALA A 245 -43.22 -12.90 46.93
C ALA A 245 -43.83 -12.83 48.34
N ALA A 246 -43.50 -11.80 49.13
CA ALA A 246 -44.09 -11.57 50.45
C ALA A 246 -45.58 -11.21 50.36
N GLU A 247 -45.98 -10.34 49.44
CA GLU A 247 -47.37 -9.99 49.16
C GLU A 247 -48.16 -11.21 48.67
N ARG A 248 -47.58 -12.05 47.80
CA ARG A 248 -48.21 -13.32 47.40
C ARG A 248 -48.43 -14.25 48.59
N ARG A 249 -47.44 -14.38 49.48
CA ARG A 249 -47.59 -15.18 50.71
C ARG A 249 -48.62 -14.59 51.67
N GLU A 250 -48.68 -13.26 51.82
CA GLU A 250 -49.69 -12.61 52.65
C GLU A 250 -51.09 -12.80 52.06
N LEU A 251 -51.24 -12.67 50.73
CA LEU A 251 -52.50 -12.92 50.03
C LEU A 251 -52.92 -14.39 50.16
N GLU A 252 -51.98 -15.33 50.03
CA GLU A 252 -52.22 -16.77 50.21
C GLU A 252 -52.64 -17.09 51.64
N LEU A 253 -51.98 -16.50 52.65
CA LEU A 253 -52.37 -16.63 54.05
C LEU A 253 -53.75 -16.01 54.33
N LYS A 254 -54.07 -14.86 53.73
CA LYS A 254 -55.41 -14.24 53.83
C LYS A 254 -56.46 -15.11 53.18
N LEU A 255 -56.19 -15.67 52.00
CA LEU A 255 -57.10 -16.57 51.30
C LEU A 255 -57.31 -17.86 52.10
N GLN A 256 -56.25 -18.41 52.70
CA GLN A 256 -56.35 -19.56 53.61
C GLN A 256 -57.14 -19.22 54.88
N ALA A 257 -56.95 -18.04 55.46
CA ALA A 257 -57.71 -17.59 56.62
C ALA A 257 -59.19 -17.37 56.28
N GLU A 258 -59.50 -16.77 55.13
CA GLU A 258 -60.88 -16.60 54.64
C GLU A 258 -61.53 -17.96 54.32
N GLN A 259 -60.78 -18.88 53.71
CA GLN A 259 -61.26 -20.25 53.47
C GLN A 259 -61.49 -21.02 54.79
N ALA A 260 -60.61 -20.84 55.78
CA ALA A 260 -60.78 -21.43 57.11
C ALA A 260 -61.96 -20.81 57.87
N GLU A 261 -62.17 -19.50 57.75
CA GLU A 261 -63.32 -18.81 58.34
C GLU A 261 -64.62 -19.24 57.65
N ARG A 262 -64.65 -19.35 56.32
CA ARG A 262 -65.79 -19.91 55.59
C ARG A 262 -66.05 -21.36 55.96
N ALA A 263 -65.02 -22.19 56.10
CA ALA A 263 -65.15 -23.57 56.55
C ALA A 263 -65.67 -23.64 58.00
N ALA A 264 -65.22 -22.75 58.89
CA ALA A 264 -65.71 -22.65 60.26
C ALA A 264 -67.15 -22.11 60.34
N ALA A 265 -67.52 -21.16 59.47
CA ALA A 265 -68.87 -20.65 59.34
C ALA A 265 -69.82 -21.73 58.77
N GLN A 266 -69.37 -22.49 57.77
CA GLN A 266 -70.10 -23.64 57.24
C GLN A 266 -70.27 -24.73 58.30
N ALA A 267 -69.23 -25.06 59.06
CA ALA A 267 -69.31 -26.03 60.16
C ALA A 267 -70.22 -25.55 61.30
N LYS A 268 -70.28 -24.24 61.57
CA LYS A 268 -71.25 -23.65 62.52
C LYS A 268 -72.68 -23.68 61.97
N ALA A 269 -72.86 -23.40 60.68
CA ALA A 269 -74.16 -23.51 60.02
C ALA A 269 -74.67 -24.96 59.98
N ASP A 270 -73.78 -25.92 59.71
CA ASP A 270 -74.10 -27.35 59.71
C ASP A 270 -74.40 -27.88 61.11
N LYS A 271 -73.69 -27.41 62.15
CA LYS A 271 -74.04 -27.69 63.56
C LYS A 271 -75.40 -27.12 63.93
N LEU A 272 -75.69 -25.87 63.55
CA LEU A 272 -76.98 -25.23 63.85
C LEU A 272 -78.12 -25.92 63.09
N ALA A 273 -77.88 -26.35 61.85
CA ALA A 273 -78.85 -27.14 61.08
C ALA A 273 -79.03 -28.57 61.62
N ALA A 274 -78.01 -29.15 62.27
CA ALA A 274 -78.11 -30.43 62.96
C ALA A 274 -78.86 -30.29 64.30
N GLU A 275 -78.64 -29.22 65.06
CA GLU A 275 -79.41 -28.90 66.28
C GLU A 275 -80.88 -28.59 65.97
N GLN A 276 -81.15 -27.83 64.91
CA GLN A 276 -82.54 -27.57 64.48
C GLN A 276 -83.24 -28.85 63.99
N ARG A 277 -82.53 -29.76 63.31
CA ARG A 277 -83.07 -31.08 62.94
C ARG A 277 -83.34 -31.96 64.17
N ALA A 278 -82.44 -31.96 65.15
CA ALA A 278 -82.62 -32.70 66.40
C ALA A 278 -83.77 -32.15 67.28
N GLU A 279 -83.96 -30.83 67.31
CA GLU A 279 -85.09 -30.18 67.99
C GLU A 279 -86.42 -30.48 67.27
N GLN A 280 -86.45 -30.42 65.93
CA GLN A 280 -87.63 -30.81 65.13
C GLN A 280 -87.97 -32.29 65.28
N GLU A 281 -86.98 -33.19 65.36
CA GLU A 281 -87.20 -34.62 65.65
C GLU A 281 -87.71 -34.86 67.08
N ARG A 282 -87.25 -34.08 68.08
CA ARG A 282 -87.79 -34.15 69.44
C ARG A 282 -89.25 -33.69 69.53
N VAL A 283 -89.61 -32.59 68.87
CA VAL A 283 -90.99 -32.09 68.84
C VAL A 283 -91.90 -33.06 68.07
N ALA A 284 -91.44 -33.59 66.93
CA ALA A 284 -92.17 -34.62 66.18
C ALA A 284 -92.31 -35.95 66.95
N ALA A 285 -91.33 -36.33 67.77
CA ALA A 285 -91.42 -37.52 68.62
C ALA A 285 -92.44 -37.36 69.75
N VAL A 286 -92.51 -36.19 70.40
CA VAL A 286 -93.49 -35.89 71.45
C VAL A 286 -94.92 -35.79 70.89
N GLU A 287 -95.10 -35.27 69.68
CA GLU A 287 -96.41 -35.26 69.00
C GLU A 287 -96.85 -36.65 68.52
N ARG A 288 -95.92 -37.49 68.03
CA ARG A 288 -96.22 -38.90 67.70
C ARG A 288 -96.60 -39.72 68.93
N GLU A 289 -96.01 -39.43 70.10
CA GLU A 289 -96.35 -40.13 71.35
C GLU A 289 -97.74 -39.74 71.87
N LYS A 290 -98.13 -38.45 71.77
CA LYS A 290 -99.49 -37.98 72.07
C LYS A 290 -100.53 -38.54 71.09
N GLN A 291 -100.22 -38.56 69.79
CA GLN A 291 -101.14 -39.10 68.78
C GLN A 291 -101.28 -40.64 68.89
N ALA A 292 -100.23 -41.36 69.27
CA ALA A 292 -100.28 -42.81 69.50
C ALA A 292 -101.10 -43.19 70.76
N ALA A 293 -101.03 -42.39 71.84
CA ALA A 293 -101.82 -42.62 73.05
C ALA A 293 -103.32 -42.32 72.88
N GLU A 294 -103.68 -41.40 71.99
CA GLU A 294 -105.08 -41.07 71.67
C GLU A 294 -105.69 -42.03 70.62
N ALA A 295 -104.89 -42.48 69.65
CA ALA A 295 -105.26 -43.53 68.70
C ALA A 295 -105.48 -44.90 69.38
N ALA A 296 -104.68 -45.25 70.40
CA ALA A 296 -104.87 -46.48 71.17
C ALA A 296 -106.18 -46.52 71.98
N ARG A 297 -106.65 -45.37 72.49
CA ARG A 297 -107.93 -45.26 73.20
C ARG A 297 -109.14 -45.38 72.27
N GLN A 298 -109.05 -44.89 71.04
CA GLN A 298 -110.12 -45.00 70.04
C GLN A 298 -110.16 -46.38 69.34
N ALA A 299 -109.03 -47.08 69.23
CA ALA A 299 -108.95 -48.42 68.67
C ALA A 299 -109.58 -49.51 69.56
N GLU A 300 -109.62 -49.32 70.88
CA GLU A 300 -110.25 -50.28 71.82
C GLU A 300 -111.79 -50.19 71.79
N ILE A 301 -112.33 -48.97 71.67
CA ILE A 301 -113.79 -48.72 71.56
C ILE A 301 -114.33 -49.20 70.20
N LYS A 302 -113.52 -49.09 69.14
CA LYS A 302 -113.90 -49.52 67.79
C LYS A 302 -113.90 -51.04 67.60
N ARG A 303 -113.02 -51.80 68.27
CA ARG A 303 -113.00 -53.28 68.21
C ARG A 303 -114.23 -53.96 68.84
N GLN A 304 -114.84 -53.35 69.85
CA GLN A 304 -116.05 -53.92 70.48
C GLN A 304 -117.34 -53.63 69.68
N ALA A 305 -117.37 -52.56 68.89
CA ALA A 305 -118.52 -52.21 68.05
C ALA A 305 -118.52 -52.94 66.68
N ASP A 306 -117.34 -53.12 66.06
CA ASP A 306 -117.22 -53.75 64.74
C ASP A 306 -117.46 -55.28 64.79
N ALA A 307 -117.30 -55.93 65.94
CA ALA A 307 -117.62 -57.36 66.13
C ALA A 307 -119.14 -57.66 66.19
N GLN A 308 -119.97 -56.73 66.69
CA GLN A 308 -121.44 -56.90 66.73
C GLN A 308 -122.13 -56.51 65.41
N ALA A 309 -121.51 -55.66 64.59
CA ALA A 309 -122.05 -55.23 63.31
C ALA A 309 -121.88 -56.26 62.18
N ALA A 310 -120.85 -57.12 62.25
CA ALA A 310 -120.58 -58.16 61.25
C ALA A 310 -121.58 -59.33 61.29
N GLU A 311 -122.14 -59.66 62.46
CA GLU A 311 -123.02 -60.83 62.65
C GLU A 311 -124.49 -60.56 62.24
N GLN A 312 -124.93 -59.30 62.21
CA GLN A 312 -126.29 -58.93 61.79
C GLN A 312 -126.47 -58.74 60.27
N ALA A 313 -125.39 -58.56 59.51
CA ALA A 313 -125.43 -58.35 58.07
C ALA A 313 -125.61 -59.66 57.26
N GLU A 314 -125.29 -60.82 57.83
CA GLU A 314 -125.30 -62.10 57.11
C GLU A 314 -126.69 -62.80 57.08
N SER A 315 -127.59 -62.51 58.04
CA SER A 315 -128.88 -63.22 58.14
C SER A 315 -129.97 -62.68 57.18
N LYS A 316 -130.00 -61.38 56.88
CA LYS A 316 -131.08 -60.78 56.06
C LYS A 316 -130.96 -61.06 54.56
N ARG A 317 -129.76 -61.35 54.06
CA ARG A 317 -129.51 -61.67 52.64
C ARG A 317 -130.12 -63.02 52.21
N ARG A 318 -130.40 -63.92 53.16
CA ARG A 318 -130.93 -65.28 52.91
C ARG A 318 -132.47 -65.34 52.83
N GLU A 319 -133.19 -64.31 53.27
CA GLU A 319 -134.67 -64.30 53.22
C GLU A 319 -135.24 -63.72 51.92
N ALA A 320 -134.52 -62.80 51.26
CA ALA A 320 -134.99 -62.17 50.01
C ALA A 320 -135.02 -63.11 48.79
N ASP A 321 -134.12 -64.09 48.72
CA ASP A 321 -133.98 -64.98 47.54
C ASP A 321 -135.04 -66.11 47.49
N LYS A 322 -135.60 -66.49 48.65
CA LYS A 322 -136.67 -67.51 48.75
C LYS A 322 -138.01 -67.00 48.24
N ALA A 323 -138.31 -65.72 48.43
CA ALA A 323 -139.59 -65.11 48.00
C ALA A 323 -139.69 -64.99 46.46
N HIS A 324 -138.57 -64.72 45.79
CA HIS A 324 -138.54 -64.53 44.33
C HIS A 324 -138.88 -65.84 43.57
N LYS A 325 -138.29 -66.96 43.98
CA LYS A 325 -138.47 -68.26 43.32
C LYS A 325 -139.87 -68.86 43.51
N ALA A 326 -140.51 -68.59 44.65
CA ALA A 326 -141.88 -69.05 44.92
C ALA A 326 -142.92 -68.36 44.02
N LYS A 327 -142.71 -67.09 43.69
CA LYS A 327 -143.64 -66.29 42.87
C LYS A 327 -143.70 -66.80 41.43
N ILE A 328 -142.56 -67.05 40.81
CA ILE A 328 -142.46 -67.44 39.40
C ILE A 328 -143.04 -68.84 39.14
N ASN A 329 -142.84 -69.79 40.06
CA ASN A 329 -143.42 -71.13 39.95
C ASN A 329 -144.94 -71.14 40.05
N ARG A 330 -145.51 -70.24 40.84
CA ARG A 330 -146.97 -70.12 40.98
C ARG A 330 -147.60 -69.58 39.69
N THR A 331 -146.96 -68.62 39.04
CA THR A 331 -147.42 -68.10 37.74
C THR A 331 -147.37 -69.16 36.63
N ALA A 332 -146.34 -70.01 36.61
CA ALA A 332 -146.28 -71.14 35.68
C ALA A 332 -147.38 -72.17 35.93
N LEU A 333 -147.72 -72.44 37.21
CA LEU A 333 -148.82 -73.33 37.59
C LEU A 333 -150.17 -72.82 37.06
N ASP A 334 -150.46 -71.53 37.27
CA ASP A 334 -151.72 -70.91 36.86
C ASP A 334 -151.90 -70.96 35.33
N ALA A 335 -150.81 -70.83 34.56
CA ALA A 335 -150.84 -70.94 33.10
C ALA A 335 -151.18 -72.36 32.60
N PHE A 336 -150.69 -73.41 33.27
CA PHE A 336 -151.05 -74.80 32.94
C PHE A 336 -152.52 -75.10 33.23
N ILE A 337 -153.06 -74.56 34.33
CA ILE A 337 -154.48 -74.72 34.69
C ILE A 337 -155.37 -74.04 33.65
N ALA A 338 -155.03 -72.81 33.22
CA ALA A 338 -155.77 -72.09 32.19
C ALA A 338 -155.81 -72.81 30.83
N GLY A 339 -154.80 -73.64 30.53
CA GLY A 339 -154.74 -74.49 29.34
C GLY A 339 -155.62 -75.75 29.38
N GLY A 340 -156.45 -75.93 30.42
CA GLY A 340 -157.35 -77.07 30.58
C GLY A 340 -156.73 -78.26 31.33
N MET A 341 -155.55 -78.10 31.92
CA MET A 341 -154.90 -79.15 32.71
C MET A 341 -155.45 -79.18 34.15
N PRO A 342 -155.84 -80.36 34.69
CA PRO A 342 -156.23 -80.48 36.09
C PRO A 342 -155.11 -80.02 37.03
N ALA A 343 -155.46 -79.34 38.12
CA ALA A 343 -154.51 -78.67 39.02
C ALA A 343 -153.39 -79.59 39.55
N ASP A 344 -153.69 -80.87 39.79
CA ASP A 344 -152.70 -81.84 40.27
C ASP A 344 -151.69 -82.21 39.18
N CYS A 345 -152.14 -82.35 37.92
CA CYS A 345 -151.26 -82.58 36.77
C CYS A 345 -150.41 -81.33 36.44
N ALA A 346 -150.98 -80.13 36.56
CA ALA A 346 -150.27 -78.86 36.36
C ALA A 346 -149.15 -78.68 37.41
N LYS A 347 -149.40 -79.03 38.67
CA LYS A 347 -148.41 -78.99 39.76
C LYS A 347 -147.28 -79.98 39.51
N GLN A 348 -147.61 -81.16 39.01
CA GLN A 348 -146.64 -82.17 38.64
C GLN A 348 -145.79 -81.72 37.44
N ALA A 349 -146.38 -81.07 36.43
CA ALA A 349 -145.68 -80.50 35.28
C ALA A 349 -144.68 -79.39 35.69
N VAL A 350 -145.11 -78.40 36.50
CA VAL A 350 -144.20 -77.34 37.00
C VAL A 350 -143.08 -77.93 37.85
N THR A 351 -143.37 -78.94 38.67
CA THR A 351 -142.35 -79.60 39.50
C THR A 351 -141.32 -80.36 38.66
N LEU A 352 -141.76 -81.07 37.61
CA LEU A 352 -140.87 -81.81 36.73
C LEU A 352 -140.01 -80.88 35.87
N ILE A 353 -140.54 -79.72 35.42
CA ILE A 353 -139.79 -78.71 34.68
C ILE A 353 -138.80 -77.97 35.58
N ALA A 354 -139.18 -77.60 36.81
CA ALA A 354 -138.28 -76.95 37.77
C ALA A 354 -137.12 -77.87 38.21
N LYS A 355 -137.34 -79.20 38.20
CA LYS A 355 -136.30 -80.22 38.45
C LYS A 355 -135.52 -80.62 37.19
N GLY A 356 -135.85 -80.07 36.01
CA GLY A 356 -135.19 -80.39 34.74
C GLY A 356 -135.46 -81.80 34.22
N ALA A 357 -136.50 -82.48 34.70
CA ALA A 357 -136.85 -83.86 34.34
C ALA A 357 -137.61 -83.97 33.01
N ILE A 358 -138.09 -82.86 32.44
CA ILE A 358 -138.66 -82.79 31.10
C ILE A 358 -137.62 -82.18 30.15
N PRO A 359 -137.07 -82.97 29.20
CA PRO A 359 -136.04 -82.48 28.27
C PRO A 359 -136.55 -81.32 27.40
N ALA A 360 -135.67 -80.35 27.14
CA ALA A 360 -135.90 -79.18 26.29
C ALA A 360 -136.89 -78.09 26.79
N VAL A 361 -137.27 -78.10 28.08
CA VAL A 361 -138.08 -77.02 28.72
C VAL A 361 -137.47 -76.60 30.07
N LYS A 362 -137.40 -75.30 30.40
CA LYS A 362 -136.87 -74.76 31.68
C LYS A 362 -137.66 -73.56 32.20
N ILE A 363 -137.68 -73.36 33.53
CA ILE A 363 -138.20 -72.14 34.18
C ILE A 363 -137.01 -71.24 34.55
N THR A 364 -137.10 -69.95 34.20
CA THR A 364 -136.09 -68.93 34.52
C THR A 364 -136.57 -68.13 35.73
N TYR A 365 -135.73 -67.97 36.76
CA TYR A 365 -136.06 -67.26 38.01
C TYR A 365 -135.43 -65.88 38.11
#